data_AF-A0AAD8YMI7-F1
#
_entry.id   AF-A0AAD8YMI7-F1
#
_cell.length_a   1.000
_cell.length_b   1.000
_cell.length_c   1.000
_cell.angle_alpha   90.00
_cell.angle_beta   90.00
_cell.angle_gamma   90.00
#
_symmetry.space_group_name_H-M   'P 1'
#
loop_
_entity.id
_entity.type
_entity.pdbx_description
1 polymer ?
#
loop_
_entity_poly.entity_id
_entity_poly.type
_entity_poly.pdbx_seq_one_letter_code
_entity_poly.pdbx_strand_id
1 'polypeptide(L)'
;MTLKISSFLYICLVSLLLTTVLALSLTNSPNRRDAIQRIILATPIATALTQATQPALAYTPDPDPLRESLYLMSRVQEATVQQERFVNKATEQDVLKNKMKLTLRLVEKNYRLLDQITFAAEYVTPTSALVDATTAGFESAEALQNAIDYVKSDLKSGPFEKDQKEYITSNLTECRERLFDFLSYMPPDKLQAARKRVEEENVANRDEFDGDSDAGVYNPVVLPWKNR
;
A
#
# COMPACT_ATOMS: atom_id res chain seq x y z
N MET A 1 18.00 -5.43 35.33
CA MET A 1 16.62 -5.97 35.35
C MET A 1 15.70 -4.82 35.70
N THR A 2 15.20 -4.14 34.67
CA THR A 2 14.51 -2.86 34.78
C THR A 2 13.17 -3.00 34.09
N LEU A 3 12.13 -3.22 34.89
CA LEU A 3 10.74 -3.09 34.46
C LEU A 3 10.49 -1.63 34.05
N LYS A 4 9.96 -1.40 32.85
CA LYS A 4 9.22 -0.18 32.53
C LYS A 4 7.80 -0.53 32.13
N ILE A 5 6.90 0.08 32.87
CA ILE A 5 5.47 -0.16 32.96
C ILE A 5 4.77 0.59 31.82
N SER A 6 3.99 -0.16 31.06
CA SER A 6 2.74 0.15 30.35
C SER A 6 2.33 1.63 30.21
N SER A 7 2.37 2.11 28.96
CA SER A 7 1.84 3.41 28.51
C SER A 7 0.30 3.43 28.35
N PHE A 8 -0.44 2.54 29.02
CA PHE A 8 -1.90 2.42 28.92
C PHE A 8 -2.70 3.38 29.82
N LEU A 9 -2.04 4.30 30.54
CA LEU A 9 -2.72 5.16 31.52
C LEU A 9 -2.91 6.63 31.11
N TYR A 10 -2.62 7.02 29.86
CA TYR A 10 -2.76 8.42 29.44
C TYR A 10 -4.02 8.74 28.63
N ILE A 11 -4.84 7.74 28.28
CA ILE A 11 -6.03 7.93 27.42
C ILE A 11 -7.33 8.05 28.25
N CYS A 12 -7.31 7.69 29.53
CA CYS A 12 -8.54 7.62 30.32
C CYS A 12 -8.91 8.89 31.13
N LEU A 13 -8.13 9.98 31.03
CA LEU A 13 -8.34 11.19 31.85
C LEU A 13 -8.89 12.43 31.10
N VAL A 14 -9.15 12.34 29.79
CA VAL A 14 -9.67 13.47 28.99
C VAL A 14 -11.19 13.37 28.74
N SER A 15 -11.84 12.27 29.13
CA SER A 15 -13.27 12.03 28.85
C SER A 15 -14.24 12.54 29.93
N LEU A 16 -13.80 13.31 30.93
CA LEU A 16 -14.65 13.68 32.09
C LEU A 16 -14.88 15.18 32.32
N LEU A 17 -14.65 16.03 31.32
CA LEU A 17 -14.88 17.49 31.45
C LEU A 17 -15.46 18.08 30.17
N LEU A 18 -16.68 17.70 29.79
CA LEU A 18 -17.58 18.59 29.02
C LEU A 18 -19.04 18.09 28.93
N THR A 19 -19.66 17.80 30.07
CA THR A 19 -21.13 17.81 30.18
C THR A 19 -21.54 19.01 31.00
N THR A 20 -22.05 20.04 30.33
CA THR A 20 -23.21 20.88 30.69
C THR A 20 -23.07 22.27 30.07
N VAL A 21 -23.71 22.54 28.91
CA VAL A 21 -24.39 23.81 28.63
C VAL A 21 -25.50 23.56 27.60
N LEU A 22 -26.73 23.71 28.09
CA LEU A 22 -27.99 24.11 27.44
C LEU A 22 -28.50 23.38 26.19
N ALA A 23 -29.54 22.59 26.44
CA ALA A 23 -30.67 22.43 25.54
C ALA A 23 -31.37 23.79 25.29
N LEU A 24 -31.55 24.16 24.03
CA LEU A 24 -32.65 25.04 23.61
C LEU A 24 -33.12 24.65 22.21
N SER A 25 -34.25 23.93 22.22
CA SER A 25 -35.38 24.05 21.30
C SER A 25 -35.13 24.06 19.80
N LEU A 26 -35.42 22.90 19.19
CA LEU A 26 -35.92 22.78 17.82
C LEU A 26 -37.21 23.62 17.65
N THR A 27 -37.17 24.66 16.82
CA THR A 27 -38.38 25.16 16.15
C THR A 27 -38.17 25.21 14.64
N ASN A 28 -39.26 24.87 13.97
CA ASN A 28 -39.38 24.47 12.57
C ASN A 28 -39.07 25.63 11.60
N SER A 29 -38.15 25.43 10.64
CA SER A 29 -38.03 26.27 9.45
C SER A 29 -37.43 25.48 8.27
N PRO A 30 -37.98 25.63 7.04
CA PRO A 30 -37.79 24.66 5.96
C PRO A 30 -36.53 24.87 5.12
N ASN A 31 -35.64 25.81 5.47
CA ASN A 31 -34.46 26.13 4.66
C ASN A 31 -33.15 25.96 5.44
N ARG A 32 -32.38 24.92 5.07
CA ARG A 32 -31.05 24.62 5.66
C ARG A 32 -30.00 25.71 5.43
N ARG A 33 -30.19 26.60 4.44
CA ARG A 33 -29.22 27.65 4.07
C ARG A 33 -29.21 28.84 5.04
N ASP A 34 -30.35 29.21 5.59
CA ASP A 34 -30.44 30.36 6.52
C ASP A 34 -29.93 30.02 7.94
N ALA A 35 -29.99 28.74 8.32
CA ALA A 35 -29.42 28.26 9.58
C ALA A 35 -27.89 28.35 9.61
N ILE A 36 -27.22 28.15 8.46
CA ILE A 36 -25.75 28.22 8.34
C ILE A 36 -25.26 29.67 8.39
N GLN A 37 -26.00 30.62 7.81
CA GLN A 37 -25.60 32.03 7.80
C GLN A 37 -25.65 32.70 9.18
N ARG A 38 -26.54 32.26 10.08
CA ARG A 38 -26.63 32.82 11.45
C ARG A 38 -25.57 32.29 12.41
N ILE A 39 -24.94 31.15 12.12
CA ILE A 39 -23.80 30.64 12.90
C ILE A 39 -22.53 31.47 12.65
N ILE A 40 -22.46 32.20 11.53
CA ILE A 40 -21.27 32.96 11.12
C ILE A 40 -21.11 34.30 11.88
N LEU A 41 -22.15 34.82 12.54
CA LEU A 41 -22.12 36.19 13.10
C LEU A 41 -22.13 36.30 14.63
N ALA A 42 -22.07 35.19 15.38
CA ALA A 42 -22.14 35.25 16.85
C ALA A 42 -21.26 34.22 17.56
N THR A 43 -20.00 34.08 17.13
CA THR A 43 -18.96 33.43 17.95
C THR A 43 -17.57 33.87 17.49
N PRO A 44 -16.64 34.23 18.38
CA PRO A 44 -15.24 34.38 18.01
C PRO A 44 -14.74 32.99 17.62
N ILE A 45 -14.64 32.73 16.32
CA ILE A 45 -14.18 31.45 15.78
C ILE A 45 -12.72 31.31 16.15
N ALA A 46 -12.51 30.61 17.27
CA ALA A 46 -11.28 29.95 17.63
C ALA A 46 -10.75 29.24 16.37
N THR A 47 -9.52 29.61 16.03
CA THR A 47 -8.52 28.87 15.27
C THR A 47 -9.07 27.62 14.61
N ALA A 48 -9.36 27.73 13.31
CA ALA A 48 -9.70 26.62 12.45
C ALA A 48 -8.78 25.43 12.75
N LEU A 49 -9.40 24.33 13.16
CA LEU A 49 -8.83 22.99 13.15
C LEU A 49 -8.42 22.67 11.70
N THR A 50 -7.26 23.18 11.29
CA THR A 50 -6.44 22.51 10.30
C THR A 50 -5.93 21.25 10.99
N GLN A 51 -6.72 20.18 10.94
CA GLN A 51 -6.14 18.84 11.01
C GLN A 51 -5.24 18.72 9.77
N ALA A 52 -4.03 19.23 9.88
CA ALA A 52 -2.93 18.77 9.06
C ALA A 52 -2.89 17.26 9.28
N THR A 53 -3.16 16.50 8.21
CA THR A 53 -2.89 15.07 8.18
C THR A 53 -1.42 14.90 8.51
N GLN A 54 -1.12 14.61 9.79
CA GLN A 54 0.24 14.32 10.22
C GLN A 54 0.69 13.10 9.41
N PRO A 55 1.83 13.15 8.70
CA PRO A 55 2.36 11.95 8.07
C PRO A 55 2.54 10.90 9.16
N ALA A 56 2.10 9.67 8.89
CA ALA A 56 2.27 8.58 9.84
C ALA A 56 3.77 8.44 10.18
N LEU A 57 4.13 8.73 11.44
CA LEU A 57 5.51 8.75 11.97
C LEU A 57 6.19 7.36 12.02
N ALA A 58 5.62 6.33 11.38
CA ALA A 58 6.07 4.94 11.51
C ALA A 58 7.14 4.55 10.48
N TYR A 59 7.33 5.31 9.40
CA TYR A 59 8.28 4.97 8.36
C TYR A 59 9.61 5.72 8.54
N THR A 60 10.69 4.97 8.78
CA THR A 60 12.05 5.51 8.70
C THR A 60 12.68 5.03 7.40
N PRO A 61 12.97 5.93 6.44
CA PRO A 61 13.68 5.59 5.22
C PRO A 61 15.08 5.07 5.53
N ASP A 62 15.59 4.17 4.69
CA ASP A 62 16.96 3.71 4.81
C ASP A 62 17.94 4.85 4.46
N PRO A 63 19.06 5.02 5.21
CA PRO A 63 20.07 6.02 4.90
C PRO A 63 20.79 5.79 3.56
N ASP A 64 20.80 4.56 3.02
CA ASP A 64 21.32 4.25 1.69
C ASP A 64 20.17 4.34 0.65
N PRO A 65 20.19 5.35 -0.24
CA PRO A 65 19.12 5.55 -1.21
C PRO A 65 18.91 4.37 -2.17
N LEU A 66 19.98 3.66 -2.53
CA LEU A 66 19.86 2.47 -3.38
C LEU A 66 19.20 1.33 -2.60
N ARG A 67 19.58 1.12 -1.34
CA ARG A 67 18.96 0.08 -0.52
C ARG A 67 17.47 0.36 -0.28
N GLU A 68 17.12 1.62 -0.07
CA GLU A 68 15.73 2.08 0.00
C GLU A 68 14.97 1.76 -1.30
N SER A 69 15.54 2.11 -2.46
CA SER A 69 14.92 1.85 -3.76
C SER A 69 14.72 0.35 -4.03
N LEU A 70 15.73 -0.48 -3.73
CA LEU A 70 15.67 -1.95 -3.82
C LEU A 70 14.65 -2.54 -2.86
N TYR A 71 14.48 -1.93 -1.68
CA TYR A 71 13.44 -2.31 -0.72
C TYR A 71 12.05 -2.05 -1.31
N LEU A 72 11.79 -0.86 -1.86
CA LEU A 72 10.50 -0.53 -2.48
C LEU A 72 10.18 -1.46 -3.67
N MET A 73 11.15 -1.79 -4.51
CA MET A 73 10.96 -2.77 -5.59
C MET A 73 10.68 -4.19 -5.05
N SER A 74 11.35 -4.59 -3.97
CA SER A 74 11.08 -5.88 -3.31
C SER A 74 9.67 -5.92 -2.69
N ARG A 75 9.16 -4.79 -2.18
CA ARG A 75 7.77 -4.65 -1.70
C ARG A 75 6.76 -4.79 -2.84
N VAL A 76 7.07 -4.33 -4.06
CA VAL A 76 6.24 -4.59 -5.24
C VAL A 76 6.19 -6.09 -5.54
N GLN A 77 7.34 -6.78 -5.54
CA GLN A 77 7.38 -8.23 -5.73
C GLN A 77 6.54 -8.98 -4.69
N GLU A 78 6.59 -8.60 -3.41
CA GLU A 78 5.70 -9.14 -2.37
C GLU A 78 4.22 -8.85 -2.67
N ALA A 79 3.88 -7.61 -3.01
CA ALA A 79 2.52 -7.19 -3.27
C ALA A 79 1.89 -7.95 -4.44
N THR A 80 2.64 -8.22 -5.52
CA THR A 80 2.12 -9.02 -6.65
C THR A 80 1.69 -10.43 -6.23
N VAL A 81 2.45 -11.10 -5.36
CA VAL A 81 2.09 -12.43 -4.82
C VAL A 81 0.81 -12.35 -3.97
N GLN A 82 0.66 -11.30 -3.16
CA GLN A 82 -0.58 -11.08 -2.40
C GLN A 82 -1.78 -10.86 -3.32
N GLN A 83 -1.62 -10.07 -4.38
CA GLN A 83 -2.69 -9.83 -5.35
C GLN A 83 -3.06 -11.11 -6.10
N GLU A 84 -2.10 -11.93 -6.51
CA GLU A 84 -2.39 -13.23 -7.16
C GLU A 84 -3.22 -14.16 -6.27
N ARG A 85 -2.88 -14.26 -4.98
CA ARG A 85 -3.67 -15.03 -4.01
C ARG A 85 -5.10 -14.52 -3.93
N PHE A 86 -5.28 -13.20 -3.97
CA PHE A 86 -6.60 -12.59 -3.96
C PHE A 86 -7.38 -12.88 -5.26
N VAL A 87 -6.75 -12.77 -6.42
CA VAL A 87 -7.36 -13.13 -7.72
C VAL A 87 -7.84 -14.57 -7.73
N ASN A 88 -7.01 -15.49 -7.25
CA ASN A 88 -7.33 -16.91 -7.21
C ASN A 88 -8.53 -17.21 -6.29
N LYS A 89 -8.61 -16.52 -5.14
CA LYS A 89 -9.70 -16.70 -4.16
C LYS A 89 -11.01 -16.00 -4.53
N ALA A 90 -10.98 -14.92 -5.30
CA ALA A 90 -12.19 -14.16 -5.62
C ALA A 90 -13.21 -14.99 -6.40
N THR A 91 -14.47 -14.99 -5.99
CA THR A 91 -15.53 -15.74 -6.68
C THR A 91 -16.18 -14.93 -7.81
N GLU A 92 -16.34 -13.63 -7.59
CA GLU A 92 -17.05 -12.71 -8.49
C GLU A 92 -16.13 -11.57 -8.95
N GLN A 93 -16.39 -11.06 -10.16
CA GLN A 93 -15.60 -9.98 -10.77
C GLN A 93 -15.68 -8.67 -10.00
N ASP A 94 -16.83 -8.34 -9.41
CA ASP A 94 -17.07 -7.09 -8.68
C ASP A 94 -16.31 -7.04 -7.35
N VAL A 95 -16.28 -8.15 -6.61
CA VAL A 95 -15.46 -8.32 -5.40
C VAL A 95 -13.99 -8.12 -5.71
N LEU A 96 -13.51 -8.75 -6.80
CA LEU A 96 -12.14 -8.58 -7.25
C LEU A 96 -11.85 -7.13 -7.63
N LYS A 97 -12.70 -6.54 -8.49
CA LYS A 97 -12.55 -5.18 -9.00
C LYS A 97 -12.50 -4.15 -7.90
N ASN A 98 -13.42 -4.21 -6.93
CA ASN A 98 -13.52 -3.23 -5.86
C ASN A 98 -12.27 -3.21 -4.99
N LYS A 99 -11.72 -4.38 -4.67
CA LYS A 99 -10.50 -4.48 -3.85
C LYS A 99 -9.25 -4.16 -4.67
N MET A 100 -9.07 -4.78 -5.83
CA MET A 100 -7.85 -4.64 -6.64
C MET A 100 -7.66 -3.26 -7.24
N LYS A 101 -8.74 -2.56 -7.59
CA LYS A 101 -8.65 -1.18 -8.10
C LYS A 101 -7.98 -0.24 -7.11
N LEU A 102 -8.20 -0.45 -5.80
CA LEU A 102 -7.57 0.34 -4.75
C LEU A 102 -6.17 -0.19 -4.45
N THR A 103 -6.01 -1.50 -4.24
CA THR A 103 -4.73 -2.08 -3.82
C THR A 103 -3.65 -1.90 -4.88
N LEU A 104 -3.92 -2.20 -6.16
CA LEU A 104 -2.92 -2.00 -7.23
C LEU A 104 -2.56 -0.53 -7.43
N ARG A 105 -3.53 0.38 -7.28
CA ARG A 105 -3.25 1.82 -7.33
C ARG A 105 -2.37 2.27 -6.18
N LEU A 106 -2.57 1.73 -4.98
CA LEU A 106 -1.73 2.02 -3.82
C LEU A 106 -0.32 1.46 -4.01
N VAL A 107 -0.17 0.26 -4.57
CA VAL A 107 1.15 -0.30 -4.94
C VAL A 107 1.89 0.66 -5.87
N GLU A 108 1.24 1.08 -6.95
CA GLU A 108 1.86 1.98 -7.93
C GLU A 108 2.21 3.35 -7.34
N LYS A 109 1.29 3.95 -6.56
CA LYS A 109 1.51 5.28 -5.97
C LYS A 109 2.49 5.30 -4.80
N ASN A 110 2.51 4.26 -3.97
CA ASN A 110 3.34 4.22 -2.77
C ASN A 110 4.77 3.80 -3.09
N TYR A 111 4.95 2.86 -4.02
CA TYR A 111 6.28 2.35 -4.36
C TYR A 111 6.91 3.07 -5.55
N ARG A 112 6.10 3.70 -6.41
CA ARG A 112 6.57 4.49 -7.58
C ARG A 112 7.55 3.69 -8.44
N LEU A 113 7.14 2.49 -8.86
CA LEU A 113 8.00 1.46 -9.44
C LEU A 113 8.91 2.00 -10.56
N LEU A 114 8.33 2.74 -11.50
CA LEU A 114 9.07 3.33 -12.62
C LEU A 114 10.18 4.29 -12.18
N ASP A 115 9.92 5.10 -11.14
CA ASP A 115 10.90 6.03 -10.60
C ASP A 115 12.04 5.27 -9.90
N GLN A 116 11.71 4.17 -9.21
CA GLN A 116 12.72 3.32 -8.56
C GLN A 116 13.62 2.61 -9.57
N ILE A 117 13.05 2.10 -10.66
CA ILE A 117 13.82 1.49 -11.75
C ILE A 117 14.75 2.52 -12.37
N THR A 118 14.24 3.72 -12.67
CA THR A 118 15.02 4.81 -13.28
C THR A 118 16.19 5.21 -12.38
N PHE A 119 15.94 5.32 -11.07
CA PHE A 119 16.97 5.63 -10.09
C PHE A 119 18.02 4.50 -9.96
N ALA A 120 17.57 3.26 -9.84
CA ALA A 120 18.46 2.11 -9.65
C ALA A 120 19.27 1.77 -10.91
N ALA A 121 18.83 2.20 -12.10
CA ALA A 121 19.53 1.98 -13.36
C ALA A 121 20.97 2.55 -13.36
N GLU A 122 21.22 3.62 -12.60
CA GLU A 122 22.56 4.21 -12.44
C GLU A 122 23.59 3.25 -11.81
N TYR A 123 23.11 2.21 -11.12
CA TYR A 123 23.92 1.25 -10.37
C TYR A 123 24.05 -0.11 -11.07
N VAL A 124 23.53 -0.23 -12.30
CA VAL A 124 23.62 -1.46 -13.10
C VAL A 124 25.07 -1.80 -13.40
N THR A 125 25.44 -3.04 -13.05
CA THR A 125 26.78 -3.59 -13.32
C THR A 125 26.66 -4.92 -14.07
N PRO A 126 27.34 -5.11 -15.22
CA PRO A 126 28.21 -4.14 -15.92
C PRO A 126 27.41 -3.06 -16.68
N THR A 127 28.00 -1.89 -16.91
CA THR A 127 27.36 -0.78 -17.64
C THR A 127 26.93 -1.16 -19.07
N SER A 128 27.58 -2.15 -19.69
CA SER A 128 27.17 -2.68 -20.99
C SER A 128 25.79 -3.32 -20.99
N ALA A 129 25.32 -3.79 -19.83
CA ALA A 129 24.00 -4.39 -19.64
C ALA A 129 22.92 -3.36 -19.25
N LEU A 130 23.24 -2.06 -19.20
CA LEU A 130 22.31 -1.01 -18.79
C LEU A 130 21.02 -1.00 -19.61
N VAL A 131 21.13 -1.16 -20.94
CA VAL A 131 19.96 -1.16 -21.83
C VAL A 131 19.08 -2.37 -21.56
N ASP A 132 19.66 -3.56 -21.46
CA ASP A 132 18.92 -4.80 -21.22
C ASP A 132 18.25 -4.79 -19.85
N ALA A 133 18.98 -4.36 -18.82
CA ALA A 133 18.45 -4.20 -17.47
C ALA A 133 17.27 -3.22 -17.45
N THR A 134 17.46 -2.02 -18.00
CA THR A 134 16.42 -0.98 -17.98
C THR A 134 15.19 -1.41 -18.79
N THR A 135 15.39 -2.14 -19.89
CA THR A 135 14.29 -2.73 -20.67
C THR A 135 13.48 -3.69 -19.81
N ALA A 136 14.11 -4.63 -19.12
CA ALA A 136 13.42 -5.54 -18.19
C ALA A 136 12.69 -4.77 -17.08
N GLY A 137 13.31 -3.72 -16.54
CA GLY A 137 12.67 -2.83 -15.57
C GLY A 137 11.39 -2.20 -16.14
N PHE A 138 11.43 -1.59 -17.31
CA PHE A 138 10.26 -0.95 -17.91
C PHE A 138 9.16 -1.95 -18.31
N GLU A 139 9.52 -3.13 -18.83
CA GLU A 139 8.57 -4.22 -19.08
C GLU A 139 7.85 -4.64 -17.79
N SER A 140 8.54 -4.62 -16.64
CA SER A 140 7.91 -4.93 -15.36
C SER A 140 6.86 -3.90 -14.93
N ALA A 141 7.13 -2.61 -15.18
CA ALA A 141 6.21 -1.52 -14.87
C ALA A 141 5.00 -1.53 -15.83
N GLU A 142 5.24 -1.83 -17.10
CA GLU A 142 4.20 -2.01 -18.10
C GLU A 142 3.25 -3.16 -17.74
N ALA A 143 3.78 -4.33 -17.36
CA ALA A 143 2.97 -5.46 -16.93
C ALA A 143 2.09 -5.13 -15.71
N LEU A 144 2.63 -4.38 -14.73
CA LEU A 144 1.84 -3.89 -13.58
C LEU A 144 0.71 -2.94 -14.04
N GLN A 145 1.02 -2.03 -14.96
CA GLN A 145 0.05 -1.08 -15.49
C GLN A 145 -1.05 -1.77 -16.30
N ASN A 146 -0.72 -2.81 -17.08
CA ASN A 146 -1.70 -3.64 -17.79
C ASN A 146 -2.69 -4.31 -16.83
N ALA A 147 -2.21 -4.86 -15.71
CA ALA A 147 -3.08 -5.41 -14.66
C ALA A 147 -4.00 -4.33 -14.05
N ILE A 148 -3.48 -3.13 -13.78
CA ILE A 148 -4.25 -2.00 -13.26
C ILE A 148 -5.38 -1.61 -14.23
N ASP A 149 -5.05 -1.47 -15.51
CA ASP A 149 -5.99 -1.00 -16.52
C ASP A 149 -7.09 -2.03 -16.80
N TYR A 150 -6.73 -3.31 -16.83
CA TYR A 150 -7.68 -4.41 -16.98
C TYR A 150 -8.68 -4.47 -15.82
N VAL A 151 -8.18 -4.42 -14.58
CA VAL A 151 -9.05 -4.41 -13.38
C VAL A 151 -9.98 -3.20 -13.39
N LYS A 152 -9.49 -2.05 -13.84
CA LYS A 152 -10.26 -0.81 -13.88
C LYS A 152 -11.36 -0.84 -14.96
N SER A 153 -11.03 -1.35 -16.14
CA SER A 153 -11.81 -1.12 -17.37
C SER A 153 -12.59 -2.35 -17.82
N ASP A 154 -12.00 -3.54 -17.72
CA ASP A 154 -12.51 -4.76 -18.37
C ASP A 154 -13.32 -5.65 -17.43
N LEU A 155 -13.00 -5.64 -16.13
CA LEU A 155 -13.82 -6.35 -15.13
C LEU A 155 -15.20 -5.67 -14.99
N LYS A 156 -16.26 -6.46 -15.01
CA LYS A 156 -17.66 -6.01 -14.86
C LYS A 156 -18.21 -6.49 -13.52
N SER A 157 -19.42 -7.02 -13.53
CA SER A 157 -20.11 -7.62 -12.40
C SER A 157 -20.56 -9.03 -12.78
N GLY A 158 -20.53 -9.96 -11.84
CA GLY A 158 -20.90 -11.36 -12.05
C GLY A 158 -19.71 -12.30 -12.18
N PRO A 159 -19.93 -13.53 -12.66
CA PRO A 159 -18.92 -14.59 -12.64
C PRO A 159 -17.82 -14.30 -13.64
N PHE A 160 -16.61 -14.82 -13.36
CA PHE A 160 -15.48 -14.68 -14.28
C PHE A 160 -15.74 -15.36 -15.62
N GLU A 161 -15.45 -14.64 -16.71
CA GLU A 161 -15.33 -15.22 -18.03
C GLU A 161 -14.03 -16.05 -18.11
N LYS A 162 -13.94 -16.90 -19.13
CA LYS A 162 -12.78 -17.75 -19.34
C LYS A 162 -11.51 -16.90 -19.46
N ASP A 163 -10.42 -17.37 -18.86
CA ASP A 163 -9.07 -16.79 -18.97
C ASP A 163 -8.89 -15.37 -18.33
N GLN A 164 -9.94 -14.75 -17.77
CA GLN A 164 -9.82 -13.42 -17.13
C GLN A 164 -8.91 -13.40 -15.90
N LYS A 165 -9.06 -14.40 -15.01
CA LYS A 165 -8.18 -14.55 -13.84
C LYS A 165 -6.75 -14.83 -14.28
N GLU A 166 -6.60 -15.69 -15.28
CA GLU A 166 -5.30 -16.05 -15.84
C GLU A 166 -4.58 -14.81 -16.39
N TYR A 167 -5.28 -13.98 -17.15
CA TYR A 167 -4.75 -12.71 -17.67
C TYR A 167 -4.23 -11.78 -16.57
N ILE A 168 -4.98 -11.63 -15.47
CA ILE A 168 -4.52 -10.79 -14.35
C ILE A 168 -3.29 -11.43 -13.69
N THR A 169 -3.34 -12.73 -13.40
CA THR A 169 -2.22 -13.42 -12.74
C THR A 169 -0.97 -13.47 -13.62
N SER A 170 -1.10 -13.56 -14.94
CA SER A 170 0.04 -13.57 -15.87
C SER A 170 0.75 -12.23 -15.87
N ASN A 171 0.02 -11.12 -15.90
CA ASN A 171 0.60 -9.77 -15.81
C ASN A 171 1.31 -9.53 -14.46
N LEU A 172 0.71 -9.99 -13.35
CA LEU A 172 1.34 -9.89 -12.01
C LEU A 172 2.61 -10.75 -11.91
N THR A 173 2.60 -11.93 -12.53
CA THR A 173 3.77 -12.82 -12.59
C THR A 173 4.85 -12.23 -13.47
N GLU A 174 4.49 -11.72 -14.66
CA GLU A 174 5.43 -11.08 -15.58
C GLU A 174 6.09 -9.86 -14.96
N CYS A 175 5.31 -8.98 -14.29
CA CYS A 175 5.85 -7.87 -13.51
C CYS A 175 6.96 -8.34 -12.55
N ARG A 176 6.70 -9.42 -11.81
CA ARG A 176 7.65 -9.96 -10.84
C ARG A 176 8.88 -10.60 -11.49
N GLU A 177 8.72 -11.38 -12.55
CA GLU A 177 9.82 -12.03 -13.26
C GLU A 177 10.74 -11.01 -13.95
N ARG A 178 10.16 -10.00 -14.59
CA ARG A 178 10.93 -8.90 -15.19
C ARG A 178 11.66 -8.06 -14.14
N LEU A 179 11.04 -7.85 -12.96
CA LEU A 179 11.75 -7.26 -11.82
C LEU A 179 12.90 -8.14 -11.34
N PHE A 180 12.77 -9.47 -11.34
CA PHE A 180 13.90 -10.32 -11.00
C PHE A 180 15.06 -10.17 -11.97
N ASP A 181 14.78 -10.09 -13.27
CA ASP A 181 15.79 -9.90 -14.29
C ASP A 181 16.50 -8.56 -14.10
N PHE A 182 15.76 -7.46 -13.87
CA PHE A 182 16.35 -6.16 -13.55
C PHE A 182 17.20 -6.19 -12.28
N LEU A 183 16.68 -6.76 -11.19
CA LEU A 183 17.36 -6.82 -9.90
C LEU A 183 18.62 -7.71 -9.92
N SER A 184 18.74 -8.62 -10.90
CA SER A 184 19.94 -9.45 -11.08
C SER A 184 21.19 -8.64 -11.42
N TYR A 185 21.02 -7.43 -11.96
CA TYR A 185 22.09 -6.49 -12.29
C TYR A 185 22.50 -5.56 -11.15
N MET A 186 21.83 -5.65 -10.00
CA MET A 186 22.07 -4.80 -8.84
C MET A 186 23.17 -5.36 -7.93
N PRO A 187 23.85 -4.51 -7.14
CA PRO A 187 24.79 -4.98 -6.12
C PRO A 187 24.12 -5.99 -5.17
N PRO A 188 24.62 -7.24 -5.08
CA PRO A 188 23.92 -8.32 -4.40
C PRO A 188 23.85 -8.11 -2.88
N ASP A 189 24.85 -7.47 -2.29
CA ASP A 189 24.90 -7.09 -0.88
C ASP A 189 23.77 -6.12 -0.50
N LYS A 190 23.56 -5.09 -1.32
CA LYS A 190 22.49 -4.10 -1.09
C LYS A 190 21.11 -4.70 -1.32
N LEU A 191 20.95 -5.54 -2.35
CA LEU A 191 19.70 -6.24 -2.63
C LEU A 191 19.33 -7.21 -1.51
N GLN A 192 20.28 -7.98 -0.99
CA GLN A 192 20.04 -8.89 0.14
C GLN A 192 19.67 -8.12 1.41
N ALA A 193 20.35 -7.01 1.70
CA ALA A 193 20.01 -6.18 2.85
C ALA A 193 18.59 -5.58 2.74
N ALA A 194 18.21 -5.10 1.55
CA ALA A 194 16.85 -4.63 1.28
C ALA A 194 15.80 -5.73 1.46
N ARG A 195 16.05 -6.94 0.93
CA ARG A 195 15.15 -8.10 1.08
C ARG A 195 15.04 -8.58 2.51
N LYS A 196 16.13 -8.55 3.28
CA LYS A 196 16.12 -8.90 4.71
C LYS A 196 15.17 -8.02 5.50
N ARG A 197 15.11 -6.71 5.20
CA ARG A 197 14.13 -5.80 5.80
C ARG A 197 12.69 -6.23 5.49
N VAL A 198 12.38 -6.56 4.25
CA VAL A 198 11.04 -7.06 3.87
C VAL A 198 10.72 -8.38 4.59
N GLU A 199 11.71 -9.26 4.73
CA GLU A 199 11.56 -10.53 5.46
C GLU A 199 11.24 -10.32 6.93
N GLU A 200 11.96 -9.42 7.60
CA GLU A 200 11.73 -9.07 9.00
C GLU A 200 10.35 -8.45 9.20
N GLU A 201 9.93 -7.54 8.31
CA GLU A 201 8.59 -6.94 8.33
C GLU A 201 7.50 -7.99 8.08
N ASN A 202 7.67 -8.92 7.13
CA ASN A 202 6.71 -10.00 6.87
C ASN A 202 6.60 -10.98 8.04
N VAL A 203 7.70 -11.23 8.77
CA VAL A 203 7.69 -12.03 10.00
C VAL A 203 6.97 -11.29 11.13
N ALA A 204 7.26 -10.00 11.33
CA ALA A 204 6.55 -9.19 12.32
C ALA A 204 5.04 -9.12 12.03
N ASN A 205 4.67 -8.91 10.77
CA ASN A 205 3.27 -8.93 10.33
C ASN A 205 2.58 -10.27 10.60
N ARG A 206 3.31 -11.39 10.49
CA ARG A 206 2.78 -12.73 10.83
C ARG A 206 2.58 -12.86 12.33
N ASP A 207 3.52 -12.39 13.13
CA ASP A 207 3.48 -12.53 14.58
C ASP A 207 2.43 -11.60 15.22
N GLU A 208 2.13 -10.46 14.59
CA GLU A 208 1.03 -9.55 14.96
C GLU A 208 -0.34 -10.00 14.44
N PHE A 209 -0.39 -11.00 13.55
CA PHE A 209 -1.64 -11.45 12.93
C PHE A 209 -2.53 -12.19 13.94
N ASP A 210 -3.74 -11.67 14.16
CA ASP A 210 -4.71 -12.20 15.13
C ASP A 210 -5.53 -13.40 14.62
N GLY A 211 -5.32 -13.82 13.37
CA GLY A 211 -5.95 -15.01 12.79
C GLY A 211 -7.27 -14.76 12.06
N ASP A 212 -7.63 -13.51 11.75
CA ASP A 212 -8.87 -13.22 11.01
C ASP A 212 -8.92 -13.91 9.63
N SER A 213 -10.00 -14.67 9.42
CA SER A 213 -10.27 -15.44 8.21
C SER A 213 -10.35 -14.60 6.92
N ASP A 214 -10.74 -13.32 7.00
CA ASP A 214 -10.82 -12.43 5.83
C ASP A 214 -9.45 -11.81 5.46
N ALA A 215 -8.52 -11.78 6.43
CA ALA A 215 -7.20 -11.17 6.27
C ALA A 215 -6.10 -12.16 5.84
N GLY A 216 -6.34 -13.48 5.95
CA GLY A 216 -5.43 -14.56 5.55
C GLY A 216 -5.14 -14.67 4.04
N VAL A 217 -5.60 -13.71 3.23
CA VAL A 217 -5.15 -13.56 1.84
C VAL A 217 -3.81 -12.84 1.76
N TYR A 218 -3.57 -11.90 2.68
CA TYR A 218 -2.45 -10.96 2.59
C TYR A 218 -1.23 -11.41 3.38
N ASN A 219 -1.39 -11.99 4.57
CA ASN A 219 -0.27 -12.39 5.43
C ASN A 219 -0.46 -13.80 6.04
N PRO A 220 0.64 -14.56 6.25
CA PRO A 220 2.00 -14.31 5.78
C PRO A 220 2.18 -14.60 4.28
N VAL A 221 3.04 -13.83 3.62
CA VAL A 221 3.42 -14.09 2.22
C VAL A 221 4.62 -15.02 2.18
N VAL A 222 4.57 -16.00 1.28
CA VAL A 222 5.76 -16.75 0.89
C VAL A 222 6.50 -15.86 -0.10
N LEU A 223 7.61 -15.28 0.35
CA LEU A 223 8.34 -14.28 -0.42
C LEU A 223 8.93 -14.91 -1.69
N PRO A 224 8.80 -14.25 -2.85
CA PRO A 224 9.06 -14.90 -4.13
C PRO A 224 10.55 -15.25 -4.34
N TRP A 225 11.46 -14.50 -3.72
CA TRP A 225 12.90 -14.77 -3.79
C TRP A 225 13.38 -15.90 -2.85
N LYS A 226 12.51 -16.49 -2.02
CA LYS A 226 12.86 -17.65 -1.19
C LYS A 226 12.70 -18.98 -1.93
N ASN A 227 11.97 -18.99 -3.05
CA ASN A 227 11.65 -20.18 -3.83
C ASN A 227 12.45 -20.25 -5.16
N ARG A 228 13.50 -19.45 -5.29
CA ARG A 228 14.30 -19.31 -6.51
C ARG A 228 15.73 -19.74 -6.25
#